data_AF-A0A6J0ZHM2-F1
#
_entry.id   AF-A0A6J0ZHM2-F1
#
_cell.length_a   1.000
_cell.length_b   1.000
_cell.length_c   1.000
_cell.angle_alpha   90.00
_cell.angle_beta   90.00
_cell.angle_gamma   90.00
#
_symmetry.space_group_name_H-M   'P 1'
#
loop_
_entity.id
_entity.type
_entity.pdbx_description
1 polymer ?
#
loop_
_entity_poly.entity_id
_entity_poly.type
_entity_poly.pdbx_seq_one_letter_code
_entity_poly.pdbx_strand_id
1 'polypeptide(L)'
;MPTVLEEFEPIFGEPKVEWTGSSSGSGQSSGFLFYVHSLDSSHLRIYVSDFRDTTWESVRSVLQLEDMRDSVGIGGSWSDFIHYLLASIKSEDVKLLLEAMPNSSDTKSAKLVAQKSKGMPRISFSLTKLTGSAATDAMANLSLELFKAYKGLQSLFMQDFGSGDIAQNVIVEEFQIWCCRFISTSALQASCIVWVFRGLLVRLML
;
A
#
# COMPACT_ATOMS: atom_id res chain seq x y z
N MET A 1 3.51 20.54 21.53
CA MET A 1 3.84 20.28 20.12
C MET A 1 2.93 19.16 19.66
N PRO A 2 2.24 19.26 18.52
CA PRO A 2 1.28 18.23 18.12
C PRO A 2 2.05 16.98 17.65
N THR A 3 2.24 16.01 18.54
CA THR A 3 2.59 14.62 18.22
C THR A 3 1.28 13.90 17.90
N VAL A 4 0.96 13.74 16.61
CA VAL A 4 -0.38 13.32 16.16
C VAL A 4 -0.35 12.04 15.31
N LEU A 5 0.83 11.53 14.96
CA LEU A 5 0.93 10.32 14.13
C LEU A 5 1.02 9.02 14.95
N GLU A 6 1.14 9.09 16.28
CA GLU A 6 1.25 7.89 17.15
C GLU A 6 -0.01 7.01 17.13
N GLU A 7 -1.18 7.55 16.78
CA GLU A 7 -2.45 6.82 16.70
C GLU A 7 -2.78 6.31 15.29
N PHE A 8 -1.83 6.38 14.34
CA PHE A 8 -2.06 5.87 12.99
C PHE A 8 -2.08 4.35 12.96
N GLU A 9 -3.30 3.79 12.90
CA GLU A 9 -3.46 2.41 12.48
C GLU A 9 -2.96 2.26 11.03
N PRO A 10 -2.13 1.24 10.73
CA PRO A 10 -1.64 1.05 9.39
C PRO A 10 -2.77 0.76 8.39
N ILE A 11 -2.68 1.35 7.20
CA ILE A 11 -3.70 1.22 6.15
C ILE A 11 -3.11 0.45 4.98
N PHE A 12 -3.83 -0.56 4.53
CA PHE A 12 -3.53 -1.32 3.32
C PHE A 12 -4.61 -1.06 2.28
N GLY A 13 -4.25 -1.03 1.00
CA GLY A 13 -5.24 -0.93 -0.07
C GLY A 13 -4.66 -1.14 -1.46
N GLU A 14 -5.52 -1.47 -2.41
CA GLU A 14 -5.16 -1.62 -3.83
C GLU A 14 -5.51 -0.32 -4.57
N PRO A 15 -4.52 0.41 -5.13
CA PRO A 15 -4.79 1.61 -5.89
C PRO A 15 -5.14 1.27 -7.33
N LYS A 16 -6.04 2.05 -7.93
CA LYS A 16 -6.32 1.97 -9.36
C LYS A 16 -5.16 2.56 -10.16
N VAL A 17 -4.53 1.75 -11.02
CA VAL A 17 -3.40 2.19 -11.84
C VAL A 17 -3.87 2.99 -13.04
N GLU A 18 -3.27 4.17 -13.26
CA GLU A 18 -3.46 4.97 -14.46
C GLU A 18 -2.09 5.34 -15.04
N TRP A 19 -1.87 5.03 -16.32
CA TRP A 19 -0.63 5.31 -17.03
C TRP A 19 -0.73 6.59 -17.85
N THR A 20 0.29 7.43 -17.76
CA THR A 20 0.45 8.61 -18.61
C THR A 20 1.61 8.39 -19.59
N GLY A 21 1.34 8.55 -20.88
CA GLY A 21 2.29 8.33 -21.98
C GLY A 21 1.87 7.22 -22.95
N SER A 22 2.50 7.18 -24.13
CA SER A 22 2.24 6.18 -25.16
C SER A 22 2.92 4.85 -24.82
N SER A 23 2.39 4.11 -23.84
CA SER A 23 2.77 2.71 -23.64
C SER A 23 1.82 1.83 -24.47
N SER A 24 2.19 1.60 -25.73
CA SER A 24 1.60 0.54 -26.56
C SER A 24 2.03 -0.82 -26.02
N GLY A 25 1.31 -1.33 -25.01
CA GLY A 25 1.63 -2.61 -24.38
C GLY A 25 0.40 -3.22 -23.73
N SER A 26 -0.32 -4.04 -24.48
CA SER A 26 -1.32 -4.98 -23.97
C SER A 26 -0.67 -5.88 -22.91
N GLY A 27 -1.07 -5.73 -21.64
CA GLY A 27 -0.63 -6.61 -20.55
C GLY A 27 -0.37 -5.95 -19.18
N GLN A 28 -0.58 -4.65 -19.02
CA GLN A 28 -0.21 -3.94 -17.78
C GLN A 28 -1.34 -3.98 -16.73
N SER A 29 -1.66 -5.17 -16.25
CA SER A 29 -2.43 -5.36 -15.01
C SER A 29 -1.50 -5.90 -13.92
N SER A 30 -0.52 -5.11 -13.50
CA SER A 30 0.08 -5.32 -12.19
C SER A 30 -0.86 -4.72 -11.16
N GLY A 31 -1.47 -5.58 -10.34
CA GLY A 31 -2.07 -5.13 -9.09
C GLY A 31 -0.93 -4.59 -8.22
N PHE A 32 -1.10 -3.38 -7.72
CA PHE A 32 -0.21 -2.81 -6.72
C PHE A 32 -0.90 -2.87 -5.37
N LEU A 33 -0.11 -2.94 -4.31
CA LEU A 33 -0.59 -2.74 -2.95
C LEU A 33 0.11 -1.53 -2.38
N PHE A 34 -0.65 -0.63 -1.77
CA PHE A 34 -0.09 0.43 -0.94
C PHE A 34 -0.21 0.08 0.53
N TYR A 35 0.75 0.57 1.30
CA TYR A 35 0.81 0.45 2.75
C TYR A 35 1.20 1.79 3.34
N VAL A 36 0.34 2.36 4.19
CA VAL A 36 0.56 3.64 4.87
C VAL A 36 0.65 3.40 6.36
N HIS A 37 1.71 3.88 7.00
CA HIS A 37 1.89 3.76 8.44
C HIS A 37 2.68 4.95 9.00
N SER A 38 2.60 5.16 10.31
CA SER A 38 3.53 6.04 11.01
C SER A 38 4.89 5.36 11.10
N LEU A 39 5.93 6.04 10.65
CA LEU A 39 7.32 5.59 10.85
C LEU A 39 7.77 5.92 12.28
N ASP A 40 7.34 7.08 12.77
CA ASP A 40 7.51 7.56 14.13
C ASP A 40 6.39 8.57 14.45
N SER A 41 6.45 9.23 15.60
CA SER A 41 5.45 10.24 16.03
C SER A 41 5.32 11.46 15.11
N SER A 42 6.23 11.64 14.15
CA SER A 42 6.39 12.83 13.31
C SER A 42 6.51 12.56 11.80
N HIS A 43 6.63 11.30 11.38
CA HIS A 43 6.74 10.92 9.98
C HIS A 43 5.69 9.89 9.56
N LEU A 44 5.00 10.18 8.47
CA LEU A 44 4.13 9.26 7.76
C LEU A 44 4.91 8.62 6.61
N ARG A 45 4.85 7.30 6.50
CA ARG A 45 5.51 6.54 5.43
C ARG A 45 4.49 5.80 4.59
N ILE A 46 4.75 5.77 3.30
CA ILE A 46 3.91 5.15 2.28
C ILE A 46 4.81 4.24 1.44
N TYR A 47 4.47 2.97 1.37
CA TYR A 47 5.00 2.04 0.39
C TYR A 47 3.97 1.73 -0.68
N VAL A 48 4.42 1.53 -1.91
CA VAL A 48 3.60 1.01 -3.01
C VAL A 48 4.44 -0.05 -3.72
N SER A 49 3.94 -1.27 -3.86
CA SER A 49 4.69 -2.36 -4.48
C SER A 49 3.80 -3.28 -5.31
N ASP A 50 4.33 -3.84 -6.39
CA ASP A 50 3.75 -4.98 -7.10
C ASP A 50 4.34 -6.33 -6.68
N PHE A 51 5.20 -6.32 -5.67
CA PHE A 51 5.96 -7.45 -5.14
C PHE A 51 6.81 -8.20 -6.16
N ARG A 52 7.09 -7.63 -7.32
CA ARG A 52 7.89 -8.26 -8.37
C ARG A 52 9.20 -7.55 -8.52
N ASP A 53 9.16 -6.39 -9.15
CA ASP A 53 10.34 -5.61 -9.51
C ASP A 53 10.19 -4.15 -9.12
N THR A 54 8.99 -3.73 -8.70
CA THR A 54 8.66 -2.33 -8.57
C THR A 54 8.13 -2.03 -7.19
N THR A 55 8.94 -1.30 -6.43
CA THR A 55 8.57 -0.77 -5.11
C THR A 55 8.93 0.71 -5.04
N TRP A 56 8.01 1.51 -4.53
CA TRP A 56 8.23 2.93 -4.29
C TRP A 56 7.95 3.30 -2.83
N GLU A 57 8.53 4.42 -2.41
CA GLU A 57 8.38 4.99 -1.08
C GLU A 57 8.01 6.48 -1.15
N SER A 58 7.24 6.95 -0.17
CA SER A 58 7.16 8.36 0.21
C SER A 58 7.24 8.47 1.71
N VAL A 59 8.02 9.43 2.21
CA VAL A 59 8.05 9.81 3.63
C VAL A 59 7.65 11.27 3.73
N ARG A 60 6.74 11.58 4.64
CA ARG A 60 6.23 12.95 4.88
C ARG A 60 6.32 13.29 6.35
N SER A 61 7.04 14.36 6.66
CA SER A 61 7.05 14.90 8.03
C SER A 61 5.75 15.65 8.33
N VAL A 62 5.44 15.86 9.61
CA VAL A 62 4.31 16.68 10.05
C VAL A 62 4.32 18.06 9.38
N LEU A 63 5.48 18.73 9.29
CA LEU A 63 5.59 20.04 8.61
C LEU A 63 5.21 19.96 7.14
N GLN A 64 5.65 18.92 6.42
CA GLN A 64 5.28 18.74 5.02
C GLN A 64 3.80 18.41 4.84
N LEU A 65 3.19 17.74 5.81
CA LEU A 65 1.76 17.48 5.84
C LEU A 65 0.96 18.77 6.17
N GLU A 66 1.49 19.67 7.02
CA GLU A 66 0.91 21.00 7.26
C GLU A 66 0.96 21.87 6.00
N ASP A 67 2.11 21.95 5.34
CA ASP A 67 2.24 22.64 4.05
C ASP A 67 1.26 22.07 3.01
N MET A 68 1.08 20.74 3.05
CA MET A 68 0.12 20.07 2.18
C MET A 68 -1.32 20.45 2.50
N ARG A 69 -1.72 20.54 3.78
CA ARG A 69 -3.05 21.03 4.18
C ARG A 69 -3.34 22.38 3.56
N ASP A 70 -2.38 23.29 3.69
CA ASP A 70 -2.53 24.66 3.20
C ASP A 70 -2.61 24.69 1.66
N SER A 71 -1.84 23.83 0.98
CA SER A 71 -1.88 23.71 -0.50
C SER A 71 -3.16 23.07 -1.04
N VAL A 72 -3.74 22.11 -0.33
CA VAL A 72 -4.99 21.43 -0.70
C VAL A 72 -6.21 22.33 -0.40
N GLY A 73 -6.04 23.32 0.49
CA GLY A 73 -7.07 24.29 0.84
C GLY A 73 -8.11 23.76 1.82
N ILE A 74 -7.73 22.79 2.67
CA ILE A 74 -8.61 22.25 3.70
C ILE A 74 -8.50 23.11 4.94
N GLY A 75 -9.52 23.93 5.19
CA GLY A 75 -9.64 24.69 6.43
C GLY A 75 -9.98 23.79 7.63
N GLY A 76 -9.81 24.33 8.83
CA GLY A 76 -10.08 23.62 10.09
C GLY A 76 -8.82 23.41 10.91
N SER A 77 -8.93 22.54 11.92
CA SER A 77 -7.81 22.16 12.78
C SER A 77 -6.88 21.17 12.09
N TRP A 78 -5.69 20.98 12.66
CA TRP A 78 -4.77 19.92 12.25
C TRP A 78 -5.41 18.52 12.33
N SER A 79 -6.21 18.25 13.37
CA SER A 79 -6.92 16.98 13.52
C SER A 79 -7.94 16.76 12.40
N ASP A 80 -8.64 17.82 11.96
CA ASP A 80 -9.60 17.72 10.85
C ASP A 80 -8.90 17.34 9.55
N PHE A 81 -7.72 17.92 9.31
CA PHE A 81 -6.90 17.56 8.15
C PHE A 81 -6.42 16.12 8.21
N ILE A 82 -5.92 15.65 9.36
CA ILE A 82 -5.49 14.26 9.54
C ILE A 82 -6.64 13.28 9.34
N HIS A 83 -7.82 13.59 9.89
CA HIS A 83 -9.01 12.79 9.67
C HIS A 83 -9.41 12.75 8.19
N TYR A 84 -9.31 13.88 7.50
CA TYR A 84 -9.54 13.96 6.06
C TYR A 84 -8.52 13.17 5.25
N LEU A 85 -7.24 13.23 5.61
CA LEU A 85 -6.14 12.48 4.99
C LEU A 85 -6.41 10.98 5.07
N LEU A 86 -6.71 10.49 6.28
CA LEU A 86 -7.06 9.09 6.54
C LEU A 86 -8.29 8.66 5.76
N ALA A 87 -9.35 9.47 5.78
CA ALA A 87 -10.57 9.17 5.03
C ALA A 87 -10.34 9.18 3.51
N SER A 88 -9.38 9.95 3.02
CA SER A 88 -9.00 9.94 1.60
C SER A 88 -8.22 8.69 1.23
N ILE A 89 -7.30 8.24 2.09
CA ILE A 89 -6.49 7.03 1.83
C ILE A 89 -7.32 5.76 2.00
N LYS A 90 -8.28 5.75 2.93
CA LYS A 90 -9.23 4.63 3.15
C LYS A 90 -10.37 4.61 2.13
N SER A 91 -10.47 5.58 1.23
CA SER A 91 -11.54 5.61 0.23
C SER A 91 -11.25 4.63 -0.92
N GLU A 92 -12.27 4.33 -1.71
CA GLU A 92 -12.11 3.53 -2.93
C GLU A 92 -11.48 4.33 -4.09
N ASP A 93 -11.35 5.66 -3.96
CA ASP A 93 -10.81 6.54 -5.01
C ASP A 93 -9.34 6.88 -4.75
N VAL A 94 -8.53 5.82 -4.63
CA VAL A 94 -7.07 5.90 -4.58
C VAL A 94 -6.49 5.42 -5.91
N LYS A 95 -5.62 6.23 -6.48
CA LYS A 95 -5.03 6.02 -7.81
C LYS A 95 -3.52 6.06 -7.75
N LEU A 96 -2.90 5.17 -8.50
CA LEU A 96 -1.47 5.20 -8.76
C LEU A 96 -1.23 5.72 -10.16
N LEU A 97 -0.73 6.95 -10.26
CA LEU A 97 -0.36 7.57 -11.53
C LEU A 97 1.09 7.23 -11.85
N LEU A 98 1.30 6.55 -12.95
CA LEU A 98 2.62 6.15 -13.43
C LEU A 98 2.92 6.86 -14.75
N GLU A 99 4.04 7.58 -14.80
CA GLU A 99 4.55 8.21 -16.01
C GLU A 99 5.62 7.31 -16.62
N ALA A 100 5.40 6.81 -17.83
CA ALA A 100 6.37 5.97 -18.52
C ALA A 100 7.52 6.81 -19.11
N MET A 101 8.75 6.30 -19.04
CA MET A 101 9.86 6.88 -19.79
C MET A 101 9.72 6.54 -21.28
N PRO A 102 9.93 7.50 -22.20
CA PRO A 102 9.93 7.20 -23.63
C PRO A 102 11.05 6.20 -23.95
N ASN A 103 10.69 5.12 -24.64
CA ASN A 103 11.60 4.05 -25.10
C ASN A 103 12.19 3.14 -24.00
N SER A 104 11.61 3.09 -22.80
CA SER A 104 11.99 2.09 -21.80
C SER A 104 10.76 1.48 -21.12
N SER A 105 10.93 0.31 -20.52
CA SER A 105 9.93 -0.27 -19.63
C SER A 105 9.93 0.37 -18.23
N ASP A 106 10.75 1.39 -17.98
CA ASP A 106 10.88 2.02 -16.68
C ASP A 106 9.94 3.23 -16.50
N THR A 107 9.60 3.52 -15.26
CA THR A 107 8.75 4.63 -14.84
C THR A 107 9.59 5.86 -14.54
N LYS A 108 9.25 6.97 -15.18
CA LYS A 108 9.87 8.29 -14.94
C LYS A 108 9.48 8.86 -13.60
N SER A 109 8.20 8.77 -13.27
CA SER A 109 7.64 9.28 -12.03
C SER A 109 6.44 8.44 -11.60
N ALA A 110 6.20 8.40 -10.29
CA ALA A 110 5.05 7.72 -9.71
C ALA A 110 4.41 8.63 -8.65
N LYS A 111 3.08 8.69 -8.64
CA LYS A 111 2.31 9.47 -7.67
C LYS A 111 1.12 8.68 -7.16
N LEU A 112 0.96 8.62 -5.84
CA LEU A 112 -0.26 8.12 -5.22
C LEU A 112 -1.22 9.29 -5.02
N VAL A 113 -2.43 9.20 -5.57
CA VAL A 113 -3.45 10.24 -5.49
C VAL A 113 -4.66 9.66 -4.78
N ALA A 114 -5.08 10.30 -3.70
CA ALA A 114 -6.21 9.86 -2.88
C ALA A 114 -7.28 10.95 -2.84
N GLN A 115 -8.55 10.55 -2.93
CA GLN A 115 -9.68 11.46 -2.89
C GLN A 115 -10.76 10.89 -1.97
N LYS A 116 -11.15 11.64 -0.92
CA LYS A 116 -12.20 11.20 0.01
C LYS A 116 -13.53 10.87 -0.68
N SER A 117 -13.96 11.73 -1.59
CA SER A 117 -15.17 11.54 -2.39
C SER A 117 -15.17 12.48 -3.59
N LYS A 118 -15.99 12.15 -4.61
CA LYS A 118 -16.09 12.95 -5.83
C LYS A 118 -16.44 14.40 -5.50
N GLY A 119 -15.64 15.33 -6.02
CA GLY A 119 -15.82 16.78 -5.81
C GLY A 119 -15.05 17.36 -4.62
N MET A 120 -14.49 16.50 -3.76
CA MET A 120 -13.58 16.94 -2.70
C MET A 120 -12.16 17.17 -3.24
N PRO A 121 -11.32 17.97 -2.54
CA PRO A 121 -9.92 18.12 -2.91
C PRO A 121 -9.17 16.79 -3.03
N ARG A 122 -8.07 16.77 -3.79
CA ARG A 122 -7.23 15.57 -3.95
C ARG A 122 -5.95 15.73 -3.17
N ILE A 123 -5.51 14.65 -2.54
CA ILE A 123 -4.21 14.58 -1.90
C ILE A 123 -3.28 13.77 -2.80
N SER A 124 -2.06 14.24 -2.98
CA SER A 124 -1.08 13.54 -3.83
C SER A 124 0.26 13.39 -3.13
N PHE A 125 0.81 12.18 -3.19
CA PHE A 125 2.13 11.86 -2.69
C PHE A 125 3.03 11.50 -3.87
N SER A 126 4.09 12.27 -4.05
CA SER A 126 5.14 11.89 -5.01
C SER A 126 5.96 10.74 -4.40
N LEU A 127 6.15 9.70 -5.20
CA LEU A 127 6.80 8.47 -4.82
C LEU A 127 8.20 8.39 -5.43
N THR A 128 9.15 7.84 -4.66
CA THR A 128 10.53 7.60 -5.09
C THR A 128 10.72 6.11 -5.29
N LYS A 129 11.25 5.69 -6.44
CA LYS A 129 11.50 4.28 -6.73
C LYS A 129 12.63 3.76 -5.85
N LEU A 130 12.40 2.66 -5.15
CA LEU A 130 13.43 1.97 -4.37
C LEU A 130 14.14 0.94 -5.24
N THR A 131 15.42 0.72 -4.95
CA THR A 131 16.26 -0.26 -5.64
C THR A 131 17.14 -1.03 -4.65
N GLY A 132 17.62 -2.21 -5.07
CA GLY A 132 18.51 -3.04 -4.24
C GLY A 132 17.87 -3.44 -2.91
N SER A 133 18.69 -3.47 -1.85
CA SER A 133 18.25 -3.90 -0.51
C SER A 133 17.10 -3.07 0.04
N ALA A 134 17.04 -1.77 -0.24
CA ALA A 134 15.97 -0.90 0.25
C ALA A 134 14.59 -1.35 -0.27
N ALA A 135 14.51 -1.78 -1.54
CA ALA A 135 13.27 -2.32 -2.10
C ALA A 135 12.88 -3.65 -1.43
N THR A 136 13.86 -4.53 -1.23
CA THR A 136 13.65 -5.84 -0.57
C THR A 136 13.20 -5.67 0.88
N ASP A 137 13.82 -4.76 1.63
CA ASP A 137 13.48 -4.48 3.03
C ASP A 137 12.07 -3.88 3.13
N ALA A 138 11.72 -2.94 2.24
CA ALA A 138 10.38 -2.37 2.16
C ALA A 138 9.32 -3.45 1.90
N MET A 139 9.56 -4.35 0.94
CA MET A 139 8.67 -5.47 0.65
C MET A 139 8.56 -6.46 1.82
N ALA A 140 9.67 -6.76 2.50
CA ALA A 140 9.69 -7.65 3.66
C ALA A 140 8.86 -7.06 4.81
N ASN A 141 9.04 -5.77 5.10
CA ASN A 141 8.27 -5.05 6.12
C ASN A 141 6.78 -5.03 5.78
N LEU A 142 6.43 -4.65 4.54
CA LEU A 142 5.06 -4.64 4.08
C LEU A 142 4.41 -6.03 4.22
N SER A 143 5.12 -7.09 3.81
CA SER A 143 4.63 -8.47 3.92
C SER A 143 4.40 -8.89 5.37
N LEU A 144 5.32 -8.54 6.27
CA LEU A 144 5.22 -8.84 7.70
C LEU A 144 4.01 -8.13 8.33
N GLU A 145 3.82 -6.85 8.03
CA GLU A 145 2.71 -6.06 8.57
C GLU A 145 1.36 -6.54 8.01
N LEU A 146 1.30 -6.91 6.74
CA LEU A 146 0.10 -7.53 6.16
C LEU A 146 -0.24 -8.87 6.84
N PHE A 147 0.77 -9.70 7.14
CA PHE A 147 0.57 -10.94 7.87
C PHE A 147 0.07 -10.70 9.31
N LYS A 148 0.62 -9.71 10.01
CA LYS A 148 0.15 -9.32 11.36
C LYS A 148 -1.31 -8.87 11.33
N ALA A 149 -1.67 -8.01 10.37
CA ALA A 149 -3.05 -7.54 10.19
C ALA A 149 -4.00 -8.73 9.94
N TYR A 150 -3.61 -9.66 9.06
CA TYR A 150 -4.37 -10.88 8.81
C TYR A 150 -4.53 -11.76 10.06
N LYS A 151 -3.46 -11.99 10.83
CA LYS A 151 -3.52 -12.76 12.08
C LYS A 151 -4.42 -12.09 13.12
N GLY A 152 -4.38 -10.76 13.21
CA GLY A 152 -5.29 -9.99 14.05
C GLY A 152 -6.75 -10.25 13.66
N LEU A 153 -7.06 -10.13 12.37
CA LEU A 153 -8.39 -10.39 11.84
C LEU A 153 -8.86 -11.83 12.08
N GLN A 154 -7.98 -12.81 11.86
CA GLN A 154 -8.27 -14.23 12.16
C GLN A 154 -8.59 -14.44 13.63
N SER A 155 -7.84 -13.81 14.54
CA SER A 155 -8.08 -13.95 15.98
C SER A 155 -9.43 -13.40 16.43
N LEU A 156 -9.88 -12.29 15.81
CA LEU A 156 -11.20 -11.70 16.05
C LEU A 156 -12.31 -12.64 15.55
N PHE A 157 -12.18 -13.15 14.31
CA PHE A 157 -13.17 -14.08 13.75
C PHE A 157 -13.28 -15.39 14.53
N MET A 158 -12.17 -15.90 15.07
CA MET A 158 -12.16 -17.10 15.91
C MET A 158 -12.79 -16.86 17.30
N GLN A 159 -12.79 -15.63 17.80
CA GLN A 159 -13.48 -15.27 19.05
C GLN A 159 -14.99 -15.11 18.84
N ASP A 160 -15.41 -14.58 17.69
CA ASP A 160 -16.82 -14.32 17.39
C ASP A 160 -17.59 -15.55 16.87
N PHE A 161 -16.91 -16.51 16.25
CA PHE A 161 -17.52 -17.74 15.74
C PHE A 161 -16.77 -18.96 16.26
N GLY A 162 -17.32 -19.60 17.29
CA GLY A 162 -16.81 -20.85 17.82
C GLY A 162 -16.64 -21.91 16.72
N SER A 163 -15.40 -22.35 16.53
CA SER A 163 -14.99 -23.61 15.88
C SER A 163 -15.77 -23.99 14.60
N GLY A 164 -15.41 -23.40 13.46
CA GLY A 164 -15.99 -23.76 12.17
C GLY A 164 -15.06 -23.55 10.98
N ASP A 165 -14.57 -24.68 10.46
CA ASP A 165 -14.16 -24.95 9.09
C ASP A 165 -12.71 -24.76 8.58
N ILE A 166 -12.32 -25.85 7.92
CA ILE A 166 -11.00 -26.36 7.51
C ILE A 166 -10.43 -25.56 6.31
N ALA A 167 -11.15 -24.55 5.83
CA ALA A 167 -10.76 -23.73 4.68
C ALA A 167 -9.74 -22.62 5.03
N GLN A 168 -9.61 -22.25 6.30
CA GLN A 168 -8.69 -21.18 6.73
C GLN A 168 -7.24 -21.66 6.94
N ASN A 169 -7.02 -22.95 7.23
CA ASN A 169 -5.67 -23.47 7.51
C ASN A 169 -4.78 -23.59 6.26
N VAL A 170 -5.36 -23.79 5.07
CA VAL A 170 -4.60 -23.88 3.80
C VAL A 170 -4.02 -22.51 3.40
N ILE A 171 -4.73 -21.43 3.71
CA ILE A 171 -4.29 -20.05 3.42
C ILE A 171 -3.07 -19.67 4.28
N VAL A 172 -3.08 -20.10 5.56
CA VAL A 172 -2.00 -19.81 6.51
C VAL A 172 -0.72 -20.53 6.11
N GLU A 173 -0.79 -21.83 5.76
CA GLU A 173 0.42 -22.57 5.36
C GLU A 173 1.04 -22.02 4.07
N GLU A 174 0.25 -21.70 3.05
CA GLU A 174 0.79 -21.16 1.78
C GLU A 174 1.41 -19.76 1.95
N PHE A 175 0.80 -18.88 2.75
CA PHE A 175 1.36 -17.54 3.02
C PHE A 175 2.61 -17.59 3.91
N GLN A 176 2.64 -18.52 4.88
CA GLN A 176 3.75 -18.71 5.80
C GLN A 176 4.94 -19.42 5.12
N ILE A 177 4.69 -20.41 4.25
CA ILE A 177 5.71 -21.02 3.37
C ILE A 177 6.27 -19.97 2.40
N TRP A 178 5.44 -19.08 1.87
CA TRP A 178 5.87 -18.00 0.99
C TRP A 178 6.76 -16.97 1.71
N CYS A 179 6.34 -16.45 2.87
CA CYS A 179 7.16 -15.53 3.69
C CYS A 179 8.51 -16.19 4.08
N CYS A 180 8.50 -17.45 4.50
CA CYS A 180 9.72 -18.19 4.86
C CYS A 180 10.65 -18.43 3.66
N ARG A 181 10.13 -18.68 2.45
CA ARG A 181 10.96 -18.86 1.24
C ARG A 181 11.47 -17.54 0.66
N PHE A 182 10.71 -16.45 0.78
CA PHE A 182 11.10 -15.13 0.27
C PHE A 182 12.30 -14.54 1.06
N ILE A 183 12.37 -14.79 2.37
CA ILE A 183 13.51 -14.38 3.21
C ILE A 183 14.78 -15.18 2.88
N SER A 184 14.67 -16.38 2.29
CA SER A 184 15.81 -17.31 2.14
C SER A 184 16.42 -17.40 0.73
N THR A 185 15.78 -16.93 -0.35
CA THR A 185 16.28 -17.19 -1.71
C THR A 185 16.01 -16.06 -2.70
N SER A 186 17.07 -15.34 -3.06
CA SER A 186 17.08 -14.14 -3.92
C SER A 186 17.03 -14.42 -5.43
N ALA A 187 16.57 -15.57 -5.91
CA ALA A 187 16.86 -15.97 -7.30
C ALA A 187 15.71 -16.51 -8.17
N LEU A 188 14.56 -16.94 -7.64
CA LEU A 188 13.55 -17.60 -8.48
C LEU A 188 12.13 -17.36 -7.98
N GLN A 189 11.52 -16.20 -8.23
CA GLN A 189 10.11 -16.00 -7.88
C GLN A 189 9.50 -14.77 -8.58
N ALA A 190 8.96 -14.95 -9.79
CA ALA A 190 8.07 -13.96 -10.40
C ALA A 190 6.72 -14.57 -10.80
N SER A 191 6.67 -15.88 -11.09
CA SER A 191 5.47 -16.54 -11.62
C SER A 191 4.50 -17.08 -10.55
N CYS A 192 4.94 -17.36 -9.33
CA CYS A 192 4.07 -17.86 -8.26
C CYS A 192 3.30 -16.75 -7.49
N ILE A 193 3.81 -15.51 -7.52
CA ILE A 193 3.31 -14.37 -6.72
C ILE A 193 1.89 -13.97 -7.12
N VAL A 194 1.59 -13.97 -8.43
CA VAL A 194 0.30 -13.49 -8.97
C VAL A 194 -0.85 -14.48 -8.72
N TRP A 195 -0.57 -15.77 -8.66
CA TRP A 195 -1.60 -16.80 -8.52
C TRP A 195 -2.14 -16.93 -7.09
N VAL A 196 -1.25 -16.85 -6.09
CA VAL A 196 -1.67 -16.96 -4.68
C VAL A 196 -2.43 -15.72 -4.23
N PHE A 197 -1.98 -14.52 -4.60
CA PHE A 197 -2.65 -13.27 -4.21
C PHE A 197 -3.99 -13.05 -4.92
N ARG A 198 -4.13 -13.41 -6.22
CA ARG A 198 -5.44 -13.33 -6.88
C ARG A 198 -6.47 -14.30 -6.28
N GLY A 199 -6.04 -15.47 -5.82
CA GLY A 199 -6.92 -16.40 -5.11
C GLY A 199 -7.29 -15.91 -3.70
N LEU A 200 -6.36 -15.21 -3.03
CA LEU A 200 -6.53 -14.71 -1.67
C LEU A 200 -7.42 -13.47 -1.59
N LEU A 201 -7.22 -12.49 -2.49
CA LEU A 201 -7.99 -11.24 -2.51
C LEU A 201 -9.46 -11.48 -2.88
N VAL A 202 -9.72 -12.36 -3.86
CA VAL A 202 -11.08 -12.70 -4.29
C VAL A 202 -11.89 -13.40 -3.19
N ARG A 203 -11.22 -14.07 -2.24
CA ARG A 203 -11.88 -14.74 -1.10
C ARG A 203 -12.00 -13.88 0.16
N LEU A 204 -11.27 -12.78 0.26
CA LEU A 204 -11.36 -11.83 1.37
C LEU A 204 -12.37 -10.69 1.10
N MET A 205 -12.80 -10.52 -0.16
CA MET A 205 -13.80 -9.52 -0.56
C MET A 205 -15.21 -10.09 -0.85
N LEU A 206 -15.44 -11.39 -0.60
CA LEU A 206 -16.74 -12.07 -0.66
C LEU A 206 -17.11 -12.61 0.72
#